data_AF-A0A352VYM5-F1
#
_entry.id   AF-A0A352VYM5-F1
#
_cell.length_a   1.000
_cell.length_b   1.000
_cell.length_c   1.000
_cell.angle_alpha   90.00
_cell.angle_beta   90.00
_cell.angle_gamma   90.00
#
_symmetry.space_group_name_H-M   'P 1'
#
loop_
_entity.id
_entity.type
_entity.pdbx_description
1 polymer ?
#
loop_
_entity_poly.entity_id
_entity_poly.type
_entity_poly.pdbx_seq_one_letter_code
_entity_poly.pdbx_strand_id
1 'polypeptide(L)' 'PGRSQKSFDKQFVRDYLSALHWQKTPPPPTLPADIISKTSEKYLEILQLLAGKQAPRAC' A
#
# COMPACT_ATOMS: atom_id res chain seq x y z
N PRO A 1 -7.29 -9.77 22.05
CA PRO A 1 -6.16 -9.94 21.10
C PRO A 1 -6.33 -9.04 19.85
N GLY A 2 -5.42 -8.06 19.67
CA GLY A 2 -5.40 -7.19 18.50
C GLY A 2 -4.75 -7.89 17.30
N ARG A 3 -5.38 -7.81 16.13
CA ARG A 3 -4.81 -8.28 14.86
C ARG A 3 -4.31 -7.08 14.06
N SER A 4 -3.25 -7.26 13.27
CA SER A 4 -2.84 -6.26 12.28
C SER A 4 -4.01 -5.97 11.36
N GLN A 5 -4.45 -4.71 11.31
CA GLN A 5 -5.47 -4.28 10.37
C GLN A 5 -4.93 -4.41 8.95
N LYS A 6 -5.83 -4.69 7.99
CA LYS A 6 -5.47 -4.62 6.57
C LYS A 6 -5.08 -3.17 6.27
N SER A 7 -3.80 -2.92 6.03
CA SER A 7 -3.35 -1.59 5.64
C SER A 7 -3.85 -1.29 4.23
N PHE A 8 -4.75 -0.32 4.14
CA PHE A 8 -5.21 0.27 2.88
C PHE A 8 -4.40 1.51 2.49
N ASP A 9 -3.24 1.70 3.13
CA ASP A 9 -2.29 2.79 2.87
C ASP A 9 -0.95 2.22 2.35
N LYS A 10 0.10 3.06 2.22
CA LYS A 10 1.43 2.78 1.65
C LYS A 10 2.29 1.86 2.54
N GLN A 11 1.71 0.78 3.04
CA GLN A 11 2.38 -0.17 3.93
C GLN A 11 3.60 -0.80 3.26
N PHE A 12 3.52 -1.15 1.97
CA PHE A 12 4.66 -1.70 1.22
C PHE A 12 5.87 -0.75 1.19
N VAL A 13 5.62 0.56 1.02
CA VAL A 13 6.68 1.56 1.03
C VAL A 13 7.25 1.72 2.44
N ARG A 14 6.40 1.72 3.47
CA ARG A 14 6.86 1.78 4.87
C ARG A 14 7.73 0.58 5.22
N ASP A 15 7.28 -0.63 4.88
CA ASP A 15 8.00 -1.86 5.17
C ASP A 15 9.35 -1.90 4.43
N TYR A 16 9.38 -1.46 3.16
CA TYR A 16 10.62 -1.33 2.40
C TYR A 16 11.59 -0.33 3.05
N LEU A 17 11.12 0.87 3.39
CA LEU A 17 11.97 1.90 4.01
C LEU A 17 12.42 1.51 5.41
N SER A 18 11.59 0.77 6.16
CA SER A 18 11.93 0.23 7.49
C SER A 18 12.94 -0.92 7.43
N ALA A 19 12.97 -1.68 6.33
CA ALA A 19 13.98 -2.72 6.11
C ALA A 19 15.35 -2.15 5.70
N LEU A 20 15.38 -0.92 5.19
CA LEU A 20 16.62 -0.23 4.86
C LEU A 20 17.26 0.37 6.12
N HIS A 21 18.59 0.34 6.18
CA HIS A 21 19.39 1.10 7.14
C HIS A 21 19.45 2.59 6.75
N TRP A 22 18.32 3.14 6.31
CA TRP A 22 18.19 4.53 5.95
C TRP A 22 17.69 5.30 7.17
N GLN A 23 18.50 6.23 7.67
CA GLN A 23 18.17 7.05 8.85
C GLN A 23 17.05 8.09 8.60
N LYS A 24 16.20 7.88 7.58
CA LYS A 24 15.12 8.78 7.16
C LYS A 24 15.58 10.19 6.83
N THR A 25 16.85 10.34 6.43
CA THR A 25 17.46 11.61 6.04
C THR A 25 17.37 11.80 4.53
N PRO A 26 16.99 12.99 4.03
CA PRO A 26 16.98 13.24 2.58
C PRO A 26 18.41 13.21 1.98
N PRO A 27 18.58 12.76 0.72
CA PRO A 27 17.55 12.25 -0.19
C PRO A 27 17.16 10.79 0.13
N PRO A 28 15.88 10.41 -0.10
CA PRO A 28 15.45 9.03 0.09
C PRO A 28 16.07 8.09 -0.94
N PRO A 29 16.28 6.81 -0.58
CA PRO A 29 16.71 5.78 -1.51
C PRO A 29 15.63 5.53 -2.57
N THR A 30 16.07 5.16 -3.77
CA THR A 30 15.16 4.82 -4.87
C THR A 30 14.30 3.60 -4.49
N LEU A 31 13.00 3.67 -4.80
CA LEU A 31 12.07 2.56 -4.58
C LEU A 31 12.20 1.53 -5.72
N PRO A 32 12.28 0.23 -5.42
CA PRO A 32 12.27 -0.83 -6.42
C PRO A 32 10.93 -0.86 -7.17
N ALA A 33 10.97 -1.25 -8.44
CA ALA A 33 9.78 -1.37 -9.29
C ALA A 33 8.71 -2.29 -8.67
N ASP A 34 9.12 -3.37 -8.01
CA ASP A 34 8.23 -4.30 -7.29
C ASP A 34 7.37 -3.62 -6.23
N ILE A 35 7.98 -2.74 -5.42
CA ILE A 35 7.28 -2.03 -4.34
C ILE A 35 6.31 -1.01 -4.94
N ILE A 36 6.70 -0.35 -6.03
CA ILE A 36 5.86 0.59 -6.76
C ILE A 36 4.65 -0.14 -7.35
N SER A 37 4.86 -1.30 -8.00
CA SER A 37 3.78 -2.11 -8.60
C SER A 37 2.79 -2.57 -7.54
N LYS A 38 3.28 -3.23 -6.47
CA LYS A 38 2.43 -3.72 -5.37
C LYS A 38 1.62 -2.60 -4.71
N THR A 39 2.24 -1.44 -4.51
CA THR A 39 1.54 -0.26 -3.95
C THR A 39 0.45 0.22 -4.91
N SER A 40 0.75 0.30 -6.20
CA SER A 40 -0.18 0.76 -7.24
C SER A 40 -1.37 -0.19 -7.39
N GLU A 41 -1.10 -1.50 -7.47
CA GLU A 41 -2.12 -2.55 -7.54
C GLU A 41 -3.08 -2.48 -6.34
N LYS A 42 -2.54 -2.22 -5.14
CA LYS A 42 -3.38 -2.10 -3.95
C LYS A 42 -4.28 -0.87 -3.98
N TYR A 43 -3.77 0.27 -4.45
CA TYR A 43 -4.59 1.47 -4.64
C TYR A 43 -5.68 1.25 -5.70
N LEU A 44 -5.38 0.51 -6.77
CA LEU A 44 -6.37 0.15 -7.78
C LEU A 44 -7.46 -0.76 -7.22
N GLU A 45 -7.11 -1.77 -6.41
CA GLU A 45 -8.07 -2.63 -5.71
C GLU A 45 -9.00 -1.80 -4.82
N ILE A 46 -8.44 -0.89 -4.02
CA ILE A 46 -9.21 0.00 -3.14
C ILE A 46 -10.12 0.92 -3.95
N LEU A 47 -9.61 1.51 -5.03
CA LEU A 47 -10.39 2.36 -5.91
C LEU A 47 -11.58 1.60 -6.49
N GLN A 48 -11.40 0.34 -6.90
CA GLN A 48 -12.50 -0.49 -7.41
C GLN A 48 -13.55 -0.80 -6.33
N LEU A 49 -13.12 -1.05 -5.09
CA LEU A 49 -14.01 -1.25 -3.95
C LEU A 49 -14.82 0.02 -3.64
N LEU A 50 -14.16 1.18 -3.56
CA LEU A 50 -14.79 2.47 -3.26
C LEU A 50 -15.70 2.97 -4.38
N ALA A 51 -15.32 2.74 -5.64
CA ALA A 51 -16.13 3.10 -6.80
C ALA A 51 -17.38 2.21 -6.97
N GLY A 52 -17.59 1.22 -6.09
CA GLY A 52 -18.78 0.38 -6.10
C GLY A 52 -18.90 -0.54 -7.31
N LYS A 53 -17.84 -0.69 -8.13
CA LYS A 53 -17.86 -1.52 -9.34
C LYS A 53 -17.99 -3.03 -9.05
N GLN A 54 -17.83 -3.43 -7.79
CA GLN A 54 -17.82 -4.84 -7.34
C GLN A 54 -18.83 -5.12 -6.21
N ALA A 55 -19.63 -4.14 -5.77
CA ALA A 55 -20.66 -4.40 -4.78
C ALA A 55 -21.93 -4.88 -5.51
N PRO A 56 -22.50 -6.07 -5.19
CA PRO A 56 -23.84 -6.37 -5.66
C PRO A 56 -24.74 -5.25 -5.18
N ARG A 57 -25.50 -4.63 -6.11
CA ARG A 57 -26.54 -3.67 -5.74
C ARG A 57 -27.44 -4.39 -4.75
N ALA A 58 -27.36 -4.02 -3.48
CA ALA A 58 -28.34 -4.46 -2.50
C ALA A 58 -29.67 -3.82 -2.92
N CYS A 59 -30.58 -4.63 -3.43
CA CYS A 59 -31.97 -4.28 -3.66
C CYS A 59 -32.69 -4.06 -2.33
#